data_AF-A0A8G1R3E0-F1
#
_entry.id   AF-A0A8G1R3E0-F1
#
_cell.length_a   1.000
_cell.length_b   1.000
_cell.length_c   1.000
_cell.angle_alpha   90.00
_cell.angle_beta   90.00
_cell.angle_gamma   90.00
#
_symmetry.space_group_name_H-M   'P 1'
#
loop_
_entity.id
_entity.type
_entity.pdbx_description
1 polymer ?
#
loop_
_entity_poly.entity_id
_entity_poly.type
_entity_poly.pdbx_seq_one_letter_code
_entity_poly.pdbx_strand_id
1 'polypeptide(L)'
;MVYIMKIHVDGGCRANGQPGSIGAAAAAFKSASGRFYGETTEDLLSYTAPTNQRAEITSIILGLRMALKKSEQLVSDPRLDVTIYSDSTYAVSCMEKWIYKWIRNGWLNRKGVEVANRDLLEKAVVLDSRLKQKGDVQYVWIPREENQYVDKLCNDLMNTICLVERLCNSLKNARCDVQSSSSDDS
;
A
#
# COMPACT_ATOMS: atom_id res chain seq x y z
N MET A 1 25.24 -17.69 1.32
CA MET A 1 24.12 -17.83 2.28
C MET A 1 22.92 -17.11 1.69
N VAL A 2 21.73 -17.70 1.73
CA VAL A 2 20.49 -17.10 1.23
C VAL A 2 19.64 -16.66 2.41
N TYR A 3 19.09 -15.45 2.37
CA TYR A 3 18.18 -14.93 3.38
C TYR A 3 16.76 -14.82 2.79
N ILE A 4 15.85 -15.63 3.34
CA ILE A 4 14.48 -15.75 2.85
C ILE A 4 13.57 -14.75 3.56
N MET A 5 12.79 -13.99 2.79
CA MET A 5 11.77 -13.06 3.29
C MET A 5 10.41 -13.39 2.68
N LYS A 6 9.42 -13.64 3.55
CA LYS A 6 8.02 -13.73 3.17
C LYS A 6 7.31 -12.49 3.67
N ILE A 7 6.68 -11.75 2.76
CA ILE A 7 6.00 -10.50 3.05
C ILE A 7 4.58 -10.61 2.54
N HIS A 8 3.60 -10.34 3.38
CA HIS A 8 2.21 -10.21 2.96
C HIS A 8 1.87 -8.74 2.83
N VAL A 9 1.08 -8.41 1.83
CA VAL A 9 0.60 -7.04 1.59
C VAL A 9 -0.89 -7.06 1.25
N ASP A 10 -1.59 -6.00 1.65
CA ASP A 10 -2.98 -5.76 1.29
C ASP A 10 -3.23 -4.26 1.19
N GLY A 11 -4.09 -3.85 0.25
CA GLY A 11 -4.47 -2.46 0.07
C GLY A 11 -5.97 -2.32 -0.15
N GLY A 12 -6.59 -1.44 0.63
CA GLY A 12 -8.04 -1.24 0.63
C GLY A 12 -8.42 0.21 0.39
N CYS A 13 -9.59 0.41 -0.22
CA CYS A 13 -10.21 1.73 -0.31
C CYS A 13 -11.71 1.67 -0.04
N ARG A 14 -12.17 2.48 0.92
CA ARG A 14 -13.60 2.74 1.14
C ARG A 14 -14.08 3.84 0.20
N ALA A 15 -15.34 3.72 -0.23
CA ALA A 15 -15.96 4.62 -1.21
C ALA A 15 -15.17 4.78 -2.53
N ASN A 16 -14.44 3.73 -2.94
CA ASN A 16 -13.55 3.64 -4.11
C ASN A 16 -13.75 4.70 -5.21
N GLY A 17 -12.85 5.69 -5.25
CA GLY A 17 -12.80 6.71 -6.30
C GLY A 17 -13.83 7.83 -6.18
N GLN A 18 -14.56 7.92 -5.06
CA GLN A 18 -15.52 8.99 -4.78
C GLN A 18 -14.93 10.06 -3.82
N PRO A 19 -15.48 11.28 -3.79
CA PRO A 19 -15.14 12.26 -2.75
C PRO A 19 -15.32 11.67 -1.34
N GLY A 20 -14.34 11.87 -0.47
CA GLY A 20 -14.32 11.26 0.87
C GLY A 20 -13.87 9.79 0.90
N SER A 21 -13.27 9.29 -0.19
CA SER A 21 -12.63 7.99 -0.20
C SER A 21 -11.48 7.94 0.80
N ILE A 22 -11.43 6.86 1.57
CA ILE A 22 -10.35 6.59 2.52
C ILE A 22 -9.64 5.34 2.03
N GLY A 23 -8.37 5.49 1.66
CA GLY A 23 -7.51 4.38 1.26
C GLY A 23 -6.42 4.12 2.29
N ALA A 24 -6.03 2.86 2.43
CA ALA A 24 -4.91 2.43 3.25
C ALA A 24 -4.18 1.26 2.58
N ALA A 25 -2.92 1.09 2.93
CA ALA A 25 -2.10 -0.04 2.53
C ALA A 25 -1.35 -0.58 3.75
N ALA A 26 -1.13 -1.90 3.78
CA ALA A 26 -0.43 -2.59 4.85
C ALA A 26 0.57 -3.62 4.28
N ALA A 27 1.66 -3.83 5.02
CA ALA A 27 2.62 -4.88 4.76
C ALA A 27 3.15 -5.47 6.08
N ALA A 28 3.42 -6.78 6.11
CA ALA A 28 4.00 -7.45 7.28
C ALA A 28 4.87 -8.64 6.86
N PHE A 29 5.94 -8.92 7.62
CA PHE A 29 6.69 -10.16 7.44
C PHE A 29 5.95 -11.34 8.03
N LYS A 30 6.17 -12.53 7.45
CA LYS A 30 5.70 -13.82 8.00
C LYS A 30 6.89 -14.74 8.25
N SER A 31 7.04 -15.20 9.48
CA SER A 31 8.14 -16.09 9.87
C SER A 31 7.96 -17.49 9.26
N ALA A 32 9.02 -18.29 9.31
CA ALA A 32 8.95 -19.71 8.93
C ALA A 32 7.93 -20.50 9.78
N SER A 33 7.70 -20.08 11.03
CA SER A 33 6.67 -20.65 11.92
C SER A 33 5.24 -20.16 11.62
N GLY A 34 5.06 -19.31 10.61
CA GLY A 34 3.75 -18.79 10.20
C GLY A 34 3.27 -17.57 10.98
N ARG A 35 4.06 -17.03 11.90
CA ARG A 35 3.71 -15.85 12.71
C ARG A 35 4.05 -14.56 11.98
N PHE A 36 3.12 -13.60 12.01
CA PHE A 36 3.36 -12.25 11.49
C PHE A 36 4.22 -11.41 12.45
N TYR A 37 5.08 -10.56 11.89
CA TYR A 37 5.92 -9.61 12.62
C TYR A 37 6.37 -8.45 11.73
N GLY A 38 6.84 -7.35 12.34
CA GLY A 38 7.42 -6.21 11.63
C GLY A 38 6.47 -5.63 10.58
N GLU A 39 5.32 -5.11 11.05
CA GLU A 39 4.30 -4.52 10.19
C GLU A 39 4.52 -3.04 9.92
N THR A 40 3.96 -2.57 8.81
CA THR A 40 3.92 -1.16 8.45
C THR A 40 2.62 -0.87 7.69
N THR A 41 2.08 0.33 7.87
CA THR A 41 0.89 0.80 7.19
C THR A 41 1.13 2.20 6.62
N GLU A 42 0.40 2.56 5.56
CA GLU A 42 0.44 3.89 4.94
C GLU A 42 -0.98 4.28 4.53
N ASP A 43 -1.38 5.51 4.87
CA ASP A 43 -2.66 6.06 4.42
C ASP A 43 -2.52 6.68 3.02
N LEU A 44 -3.66 6.82 2.33
CA LEU A 44 -3.73 7.42 1.01
C LEU A 44 -4.40 8.81 1.04
N LEU A 45 -4.31 9.54 2.16
CA LEU A 45 -4.96 10.85 2.33
C LEU A 45 -4.40 11.92 1.38
N SER A 46 -3.18 11.74 0.88
CA SER A 46 -2.59 12.62 -0.14
C SER A 46 -3.30 12.55 -1.50
N TYR A 47 -4.16 11.54 -1.72
CA TYR A 47 -4.95 11.42 -2.94
C TYR A 47 -6.37 11.95 -2.70
N THR A 48 -6.87 12.77 -3.62
CA THR A 48 -8.21 13.37 -3.52
C THR A 48 -9.34 12.34 -3.63
N ALA A 49 -9.12 11.25 -4.37
CA ALA A 49 -10.05 10.14 -4.53
C ALA A 49 -9.24 8.84 -4.74
N PRO A 50 -8.65 8.27 -3.68
CA PRO A 50 -7.95 7.00 -3.79
C PRO A 50 -8.87 5.90 -4.33
N THR A 51 -8.25 4.91 -4.96
CA THR A 51 -8.96 3.72 -5.46
C THR A 51 -8.34 2.47 -4.86
N ASN A 52 -9.09 1.36 -4.90
CA ASN A 52 -8.59 0.08 -4.41
C ASN A 52 -7.32 -0.32 -5.15
N GLN A 53 -7.29 -0.18 -6.48
CA GLN A 53 -6.10 -0.50 -7.28
C GLN A 53 -4.86 0.31 -6.88
N ARG A 54 -5.04 1.59 -6.50
CA ARG A 54 -3.94 2.41 -5.99
C ARG A 54 -3.45 1.89 -4.64
N ALA A 55 -4.37 1.61 -3.71
CA ALA A 55 -4.04 1.05 -2.41
C ALA A 55 -3.25 -0.25 -2.53
N GLU A 56 -3.65 -1.13 -3.45
CA GLU A 56 -3.00 -2.42 -3.72
C GLU A 56 -1.60 -2.27 -4.32
N ILE A 57 -1.36 -1.28 -5.19
CA ILE A 57 0.01 -1.00 -5.67
C ILE A 57 0.85 -0.38 -4.55
N THR A 58 0.25 0.50 -3.73
CA THR A 58 0.94 1.09 -2.57
C THR A 58 1.35 0.01 -1.56
N SER A 59 0.55 -1.03 -1.35
CA SER A 59 0.89 -2.13 -0.44
C SER A 59 2.11 -2.93 -0.94
N ILE A 60 2.22 -3.15 -2.26
CA ILE A 60 3.44 -3.72 -2.88
C ILE A 60 4.66 -2.81 -2.64
N ILE A 61 4.51 -1.50 -2.83
CA ILE A 61 5.60 -0.53 -2.59
C ILE A 61 6.06 -0.59 -1.13
N LEU A 62 5.13 -0.68 -0.18
CA LEU A 62 5.45 -0.87 1.23
C LEU A 62 6.23 -2.17 1.47
N GLY A 63 5.77 -3.29 0.91
CA GLY A 63 6.47 -4.57 1.01
C GLY A 63 7.90 -4.50 0.47
N LEU A 64 8.10 -3.86 -0.68
CA LEU A 64 9.43 -3.65 -1.28
C LEU A 64 10.33 -2.77 -0.41
N ARG A 65 9.82 -1.65 0.10
CA ARG A 65 10.57 -0.76 1.02
C ARG A 65 10.97 -1.50 2.29
N MET A 66 10.05 -2.30 2.82
CA MET A 66 10.27 -3.10 4.02
C MET A 66 11.36 -4.16 3.81
N ALA A 67 11.38 -4.84 2.66
CA ALA A 67 12.43 -5.78 2.28
C ALA A 67 13.80 -5.09 2.16
N LEU A 68 13.87 -3.95 1.48
CA LEU A 68 15.11 -3.18 1.32
C LEU A 68 15.64 -2.71 2.67
N LYS A 69 14.79 -2.11 3.51
CA LYS A 69 15.16 -1.69 4.86
C LYS A 69 15.68 -2.87 5.69
N LYS A 70 15.05 -4.04 5.57
CA LYS A 70 15.53 -5.24 6.27
C LYS A 70 16.89 -5.68 5.76
N SER A 71 17.14 -5.60 4.46
CA SER A 71 18.45 -5.95 3.88
C SER A 71 19.59 -5.07 4.40
N GLU A 72 19.34 -3.77 4.61
CA GLU A 72 20.30 -2.81 5.15
C GLU A 72 20.65 -3.07 6.62
N GLN A 73 19.80 -3.79 7.34
CA GLN A 73 19.99 -4.15 8.75
C GLN A 73 20.70 -5.51 8.94
N LEU A 74 20.96 -6.25 7.87
CA LEU A 74 21.67 -7.52 7.96
C LEU A 74 23.17 -7.26 8.16
N VAL A 75 23.78 -7.98 9.10
CA VAL A 75 25.22 -7.86 9.42
C VAL A 75 26.11 -8.38 8.27
N SER A 76 25.56 -9.27 7.45
CA SER A 76 26.20 -9.78 6.22
C SER A 76 25.45 -9.28 4.99
N ASP A 77 26.03 -9.43 3.80
CA ASP A 77 25.35 -9.18 2.51
C ASP A 77 24.94 -10.51 1.86
N PRO A 78 23.94 -11.25 2.40
CA PRO A 78 23.49 -12.49 1.81
C PRO A 78 22.70 -12.22 0.53
N ARG A 79 22.66 -13.23 -0.34
CA ARG A 79 21.70 -13.24 -1.45
C ARG A 79 20.29 -13.28 -0.87
N LEU A 80 19.41 -12.39 -1.32
CA LEU A 80 18.03 -12.33 -0.85
C LEU A 80 17.14 -13.25 -1.68
N ASP A 81 16.13 -13.82 -1.04
CA ASP A 81 15.03 -14.52 -1.70
C ASP A 81 13.73 -13.99 -1.11
N VAL A 82 13.07 -13.08 -1.84
CA VAL A 82 11.92 -12.32 -1.35
C VAL A 82 10.67 -12.77 -2.08
N THR A 83 9.68 -13.22 -1.32
CA THR A 83 8.33 -13.49 -1.83
C THR A 83 7.34 -12.51 -1.24
N ILE A 84 6.66 -11.76 -2.11
CA ILE A 84 5.58 -10.85 -1.73
C ILE A 84 4.25 -11.50 -2.09
N TYR A 85 3.40 -11.71 -1.09
CA TYR A 85 2.08 -12.31 -1.20
C TYR A 85 1.00 -11.23 -1.16
N SER A 86 0.03 -11.31 -2.08
CA SER A 86 -1.11 -10.39 -2.16
C SER A 86 -2.35 -11.14 -2.66
N ASP A 87 -3.54 -10.77 -2.20
CA ASP A 87 -4.82 -11.24 -2.74
C ASP A 87 -5.30 -10.45 -3.97
N SER A 88 -4.56 -9.41 -4.36
CA SER A 88 -4.83 -8.61 -5.56
C SER A 88 -4.19 -9.21 -6.81
N THR A 89 -4.99 -9.92 -7.60
CA THR A 89 -4.56 -10.41 -8.93
C THR A 89 -4.08 -9.26 -9.83
N TYR A 90 -4.65 -8.06 -9.68
CA TYR A 90 -4.24 -6.86 -10.39
C TYR A 90 -2.82 -6.42 -10.01
N ALA A 91 -2.52 -6.30 -8.71
CA ALA A 91 -1.20 -5.87 -8.26
C ALA A 91 -0.12 -6.89 -8.63
N VAL A 92 -0.38 -8.18 -8.43
CA VAL A 92 0.53 -9.26 -8.84
C VAL A 92 0.77 -9.23 -10.35
N SER A 93 -0.29 -9.13 -11.16
CA SER A 93 -0.16 -9.08 -12.63
C SER A 93 0.60 -7.85 -13.13
N CYS A 94 0.42 -6.70 -12.46
CA CYS A 94 1.21 -5.50 -12.74
C CYS A 94 2.70 -5.81 -12.62
N MET A 95 3.11 -6.33 -11.45
CA MET A 95 4.52 -6.57 -11.13
C MET A 95 5.16 -7.70 -11.96
N GLU A 96 4.43 -8.78 -12.23
CA GLU A 96 4.99 -9.94 -12.93
C GLU A 96 5.02 -9.78 -14.44
N LYS A 97 4.00 -9.16 -15.03
CA LYS A 97 3.74 -9.29 -16.49
C LYS A 97 3.64 -7.95 -17.19
N TRP A 98 2.87 -7.02 -16.63
CA TRP A 98 2.46 -5.85 -17.40
C TRP A 98 3.52 -4.76 -17.40
N ILE A 99 4.20 -4.54 -16.28
CA ILE A 99 5.27 -3.54 -16.17
C ILE A 99 6.34 -3.71 -17.25
N TYR A 100 6.81 -4.94 -17.52
CA TYR A 100 7.82 -5.18 -18.57
C TYR A 100 7.32 -4.88 -19.99
N LYS A 101 6.00 -4.95 -20.21
CA LYS A 101 5.40 -4.56 -21.49
C LYS A 101 5.25 -3.04 -21.55
N TRP A 102 4.83 -2.42 -20.45
CA TRP A 102 4.64 -0.98 -20.35
C TRP A 102 5.94 -0.19 -20.45
N ILE A 103 7.01 -0.64 -19.80
CA ILE A 103 8.33 -0.02 -19.94
C ILE A 103 8.78 -0.02 -21.41
N ARG A 104 8.56 -1.13 -22.13
CA ARG A 104 8.96 -1.26 -23.54
C ARG A 104 8.11 -0.45 -24.51
N ASN A 105 6.86 -0.13 -24.16
CA ASN A 105 5.95 0.59 -25.05
C ASN A 105 5.69 2.04 -24.61
N GLY A 106 6.53 2.59 -23.72
CA GLY A 106 6.43 3.98 -23.28
C GLY A 106 5.27 4.26 -22.33
N TRP A 107 4.87 3.30 -21.50
CA TRP A 107 3.77 3.40 -20.53
C TRP A 107 2.39 3.61 -21.16
N LEU A 108 2.16 2.96 -22.31
CA LEU A 108 0.87 3.00 -22.99
C LEU A 108 0.12 1.68 -22.83
N ASN A 109 -1.20 1.77 -22.65
CA ASN A 109 -2.08 0.61 -22.67
C ASN A 109 -2.42 0.21 -24.12
N ARG A 110 -3.19 -0.87 -24.29
CA ARG A 110 -3.58 -1.37 -25.63
C ARG A 110 -4.39 -0.37 -26.46
N LYS A 111 -5.01 0.63 -25.83
CA LYS A 111 -5.78 1.70 -26.49
C LYS A 111 -4.90 2.92 -26.82
N GLY A 112 -3.59 2.86 -26.60
CA GLY A 112 -2.67 3.98 -26.83
C GLY A 112 -2.79 5.11 -25.80
N VAL A 113 -3.47 4.85 -24.68
CA VAL A 113 -3.61 5.81 -23.57
C VAL A 113 -2.61 5.48 -22.48
N GLU A 114 -2.17 6.48 -21.73
CA GLU A 114 -1.31 6.29 -20.58
C GLU A 114 -1.86 5.24 -19.59
N VAL A 115 -0.96 4.43 -19.05
CA VAL A 115 -1.29 3.40 -18.07
C VAL A 115 -1.76 4.05 -16.77
N ALA A 116 -2.90 3.58 -16.25
CA ALA A 116 -3.40 4.04 -14.96
C ALA A 116 -2.40 3.72 -13.84
N ASN A 117 -2.29 4.63 -12.86
CA ASN A 117 -1.41 4.47 -11.69
C ASN A 117 0.08 4.35 -12.04
N ARG A 118 0.50 4.88 -13.20
CA ARG A 118 1.89 4.93 -13.65
C ARG A 118 2.83 5.48 -12.58
N ASP A 119 2.41 6.53 -11.89
CA ASP A 119 3.16 7.19 -10.84
C ASP A 119 3.58 6.25 -9.68
N LEU A 120 2.72 5.28 -9.33
CA LEU A 120 3.01 4.26 -8.33
C LEU A 120 3.80 3.10 -8.95
N LEU A 121 3.43 2.68 -10.16
CA LEU A 121 4.11 1.57 -10.84
C LEU A 121 5.58 1.89 -11.13
N GLU A 122 5.91 3.11 -11.54
CA GLU A 122 7.29 3.56 -11.74
C GLU A 122 8.09 3.51 -10.42
N LYS A 123 7.50 3.92 -9.30
CA LYS A 123 8.12 3.79 -7.97
C LYS A 123 8.36 2.32 -7.61
N ALA A 124 7.37 1.46 -7.84
CA ALA A 124 7.47 0.02 -7.58
C ALA A 124 8.60 -0.61 -8.42
N VAL A 125 8.73 -0.24 -9.71
CA VAL A 125 9.80 -0.71 -10.60
C VAL A 125 11.19 -0.37 -10.07
N VAL A 126 11.39 0.87 -9.61
CA VAL A 126 12.69 1.30 -9.08
C VAL A 126 13.06 0.47 -7.85
N LEU A 127 12.11 0.25 -6.94
CA LEU A 127 12.35 -0.53 -5.71
C LEU A 127 12.55 -2.02 -6.00
N ASP A 128 11.75 -2.60 -6.89
CA ASP A 128 11.89 -3.99 -7.35
C ASP A 128 13.26 -4.20 -8.01
N SER A 129 13.68 -3.29 -8.88
CA SER A 129 15.00 -3.35 -9.54
C SER A 129 16.15 -3.29 -8.54
N ARG A 130 16.05 -2.44 -7.50
CA ARG A 130 17.05 -2.37 -6.42
C ARG A 130 17.11 -3.67 -5.62
N LEU A 131 15.96 -4.29 -5.36
CA LEU A 131 15.89 -5.53 -4.59
C LEU A 131 16.41 -6.72 -5.42
N LYS A 132 16.10 -6.76 -6.73
CA LYS A 132 16.61 -7.76 -7.67
C LYS A 132 18.12 -7.73 -7.89
N GLN A 133 18.76 -6.58 -7.65
CA GLN A 133 20.23 -6.52 -7.60
C GLN A 133 20.83 -7.29 -6.42
N LYS A 134 20.05 -7.52 -5.35
CA LYS A 134 20.48 -8.24 -4.14
C LYS A 134 20.05 -9.72 -4.14
N GLY A 135 19.19 -10.14 -5.06
CA GLY A 135 18.69 -11.52 -5.08
C GLY A 135 17.41 -11.68 -5.90
N ASP A 136 16.62 -12.71 -5.58
CA ASP A 136 15.37 -13.00 -6.29
C ASP A 136 14.18 -12.32 -5.61
N VAL A 137 13.24 -11.85 -6.43
CA VAL A 137 11.97 -11.27 -5.98
C VAL A 137 10.84 -11.91 -6.76
N GLN A 138 9.86 -12.45 -6.04
CA GLN A 138 8.68 -13.13 -6.58
C GLN A 138 7.41 -12.53 -6.01
N TYR A 139 6.37 -12.51 -6.82
CA TYR A 139 5.04 -12.03 -6.44
C TYR A 139 4.07 -13.20 -6.54
N VAL A 140 3.38 -13.51 -5.46
CA VAL A 140 2.49 -14.67 -5.40
C VAL A 140 1.09 -14.21 -5.06
N TRP A 141 0.14 -14.54 -5.93
CA TRP A 141 -1.26 -14.37 -5.60
C TRP A 141 -1.70 -15.44 -4.59
N ILE A 142 -2.40 -15.02 -3.54
CA ILE A 142 -3.02 -15.91 -2.57
C ILE A 142 -4.51 -15.60 -2.41
N PRO A 143 -5.33 -16.58 -1.99
CA PRO A 143 -6.71 -16.32 -1.64
C PRO A 143 -6.82 -15.32 -0.47
N ARG A 144 -7.88 -14.51 -0.46
CA ARG A 144 -8.10 -13.45 0.54
C ARG A 144 -8.19 -13.99 1.97
N GLU A 145 -8.75 -15.19 2.13
CA GLU A 145 -8.83 -15.91 3.39
C GLU A 145 -7.46 -16.22 4.01
N GLU A 146 -6.41 -16.30 3.20
CA GLU A 146 -5.03 -16.50 3.66
C GLU A 146 -4.30 -15.18 3.97
N ASN A 147 -4.91 -14.04 3.63
CA ASN A 147 -4.33 -12.69 3.77
C ASN A 147 -4.98 -11.82 4.87
N GLN A 148 -5.79 -12.42 5.73
CA GLN A 148 -6.61 -11.72 6.73
C GLN A 148 -5.84 -10.81 7.69
N TYR A 149 -4.58 -11.11 8.00
CA TYR A 149 -3.79 -10.31 8.95
C TYR A 149 -3.55 -8.89 8.43
N VAL A 150 -3.05 -8.77 7.20
CA VAL A 150 -2.75 -7.46 6.59
C VAL A 150 -4.03 -6.75 6.15
N ASP A 151 -5.07 -7.49 5.76
CA ASP A 151 -6.41 -6.91 5.54
C ASP A 151 -6.97 -6.27 6.81
N LYS A 152 -6.78 -6.91 7.97
CA LYS A 152 -7.16 -6.33 9.26
C LYS A 152 -6.38 -5.04 9.55
N LEU A 153 -5.06 -5.03 9.36
CA LEU A 153 -4.23 -3.82 9.54
C LEU A 153 -4.68 -2.66 8.65
N CYS A 154 -5.00 -2.97 7.39
CA CYS A 154 -5.53 -2.02 6.42
C CYS A 154 -6.87 -1.42 6.89
N ASN A 155 -7.80 -2.27 7.31
CA ASN A 155 -9.10 -1.86 7.82
C ASN A 155 -9.02 -1.06 9.13
N ASP A 156 -8.13 -1.43 10.03
CA ASP A 156 -7.89 -0.74 11.31
C ASP A 156 -7.35 0.68 11.06
N LEU A 157 -6.44 0.85 10.10
CA LEU A 157 -5.97 2.18 9.70
C LEU A 157 -7.10 3.02 9.08
N MET A 158 -7.90 2.47 8.16
CA MET A 158 -9.05 3.19 7.58
C MET A 158 -10.09 3.59 8.64
N ASN A 159 -10.33 2.73 9.63
CA ASN A 159 -11.20 3.04 10.77
C ASN A 159 -10.67 4.22 11.58
N THR A 160 -9.36 4.22 11.86
CA THR A 160 -8.68 5.28 12.61
C THR A 160 -8.80 6.61 11.88
N ILE A 161 -8.52 6.64 10.57
CA ILE A 161 -8.66 7.84 9.73
C ILE A 161 -10.09 8.38 9.79
N CYS A 162 -11.09 7.51 9.58
CA CYS A 162 -12.49 7.90 9.61
C CYS A 162 -12.90 8.48 10.97
N LEU A 163 -12.41 7.90 12.07
CA LEU A 163 -12.68 8.40 13.42
C LEU A 163 -12.04 9.78 13.64
N VAL A 164 -10.79 9.99 13.20
CA VAL A 164 -10.11 11.29 13.28
C VAL A 164 -10.85 12.35 12.48
N GLU A 165 -11.28 12.06 11.26
CA GLU A 165 -12.04 13.00 10.43
C GLU A 165 -13.37 13.41 11.09
N ARG A 166 -14.10 12.45 11.67
CA ARG A 166 -15.35 12.71 12.40
C ARG A 166 -15.12 13.60 13.61
N LEU A 167 -14.09 13.32 14.40
CA LEU A 167 -13.75 14.14 15.57
C LEU A 167 -13.34 15.55 15.17
N CYS A 168 -12.50 15.71 14.14
CA CYS A 168 -12.11 17.02 13.62
C CYS A 168 -13.32 17.82 13.13
N ASN A 169 -14.27 17.19 12.44
CA ASN A 169 -15.49 17.85 11.98
C ASN A 169 -16.40 18.24 13.15
N SER A 170 -16.55 17.37 14.16
CA SER A 170 -17.31 17.70 15.37
C SER A 170 -16.71 18.89 16.12
N LEU A 171 -15.38 18.97 16.23
CA LEU A 171 -14.69 20.09 16.90
C LEU A 171 -14.81 21.40 16.11
N LYS A 172 -14.80 21.35 14.77
CA LYS A 172 -15.03 22.53 13.93
C LYS A 172 -16.44 23.07 14.13
N ASN A 173 -17.45 22.20 14.11
CA ASN A 173 -18.84 22.60 14.30
C ASN A 173 -19.06 23.20 15.70
N ALA A 174 -18.52 22.57 16.75
CA ALA A 174 -18.62 23.09 18.12
C ALA A 174 -17.95 24.48 18.30
N ARG A 175 -16.89 24.79 17.56
CA ARG A 175 -16.28 26.14 17.57
C ARG A 175 -17.13 27.18 16.85
N CYS A 176 -17.84 26.80 15.79
CA CYS A 176 -18.75 27.71 15.09
C CYS A 176 -19.95 28.09 15.95
N ASP A 177 -20.51 27.16 16.73
CA ASP A 177 -21.66 27.41 17.60
C ASP A 177 -21.36 28.41 18.73
N VAL A 178 -20.14 28.38 19.28
CA VAL A 178 -19.69 29.30 20.34
C VAL A 178 -19.45 30.74 19.81
N GLN A 179 -19.12 30.88 18.52
CA GLN A 179 -18.91 32.19 17.90
C GLN A 179 -20.21 32.88 17.45
N SER A 180 -21.31 32.12 17.29
CA SER A 180 -22.62 32.66 16.93
C SER A 180 -23.46 33.18 18.12
N SER A 181 -23.00 33.00 19.36
CA SER A 181 -23.77 33.35 20.57
C SER A 181 -23.28 34.61 21.30
N SER A 182 -22.44 35.44 20.68
CA SER A 182 -21.84 36.63 21.33
C SER A 182 -22.15 37.96 20.63
N SER A 183 -23.27 38.07 19.93
CA SER A 183 -23.69 39.30 19.25
C SER A 183 -25.19 39.48 19.35
N ASP A 184 -25.68 39.82 20.54
CA ASP A 184 -26.98 40.47 20.78
C ASP A 184 -26.95 41.03 22.21
N ASP A 185 -26.38 42.22 22.38
CA ASP A 185 -26.72 43.15 23.47
C ASP A 185 -26.27 44.55 23.02
N SER A 186 -27.21 45.32 22.49
CA SER A 186 -27.13 46.75 22.23
C SER A 186 -28.51 47.36 22.45
#